data_AF-H0EZD8-F1
#
_entry.id   AF-H0EZD8-F1
#
_cell.length_a   1.000
_cell.length_b   1.000
_cell.length_c   1.000
_cell.angle_alpha   90.00
_cell.angle_beta   90.00
_cell.angle_gamma   90.00
#
_symmetry.space_group_name_H-M   'P 1'
#
loop_
_entity.id
_entity.type
_entity.pdbx_description
1 polymer ?
#
loop_
_entity_poly.entity_id
_entity_poly.type
_entity_poly.pdbx_seq_one_letter_code
_entity_poly.pdbx_strand_id
1 'polypeptide(L)'
;MTSLYDQSVPMMIKYLNNASKILDKTVTFAKDNDKNLDEILTFRLRDDMRPLPYQIQSMSDTAKAFASRVLGHPETHYEDNETTIPELQERITKTIKLLESVDQTAFDAEKIFAEISRKYRSLNE
;
A
#
# COMPACT_ATOMS: atom_id res chain seq x y z
N MET A 1 10.45 -22.91 6.75
CA MET A 1 10.77 -21.48 6.68
C MET A 1 9.50 -20.77 6.26
N THR A 2 9.04 -19.74 6.96
CA THR A 2 7.84 -18.98 6.56
C THR A 2 8.15 -18.23 5.26
N SER A 3 7.19 -18.18 4.33
CA SER A 3 7.40 -17.50 3.04
C SER A 3 7.60 -16.00 3.24
N LEU A 4 8.17 -15.30 2.24
CA LEU A 4 8.24 -13.83 2.31
C LEU A 4 6.84 -13.20 2.36
N TYR A 5 5.86 -13.84 1.71
CA TYR A 5 4.46 -13.47 1.80
C TYR A 5 3.99 -13.48 3.26
N ASP A 6 4.19 -14.59 3.98
CA ASP A 6 3.73 -14.76 5.38
C ASP A 6 4.31 -13.70 6.31
N GLN A 7 5.54 -13.27 6.03
CA GLN A 7 6.26 -12.29 6.84
C GLN A 7 5.87 -10.84 6.52
N SER A 8 5.31 -10.58 5.34
CA SER A 8 5.13 -9.21 4.82
C SER A 8 3.66 -8.83 4.63
N VAL A 9 2.91 -9.62 3.86
CA VAL A 9 1.57 -9.24 3.38
C VAL A 9 0.55 -9.14 4.52
N PRO A 10 0.45 -10.09 5.47
CA PRO A 10 -0.48 -9.97 6.59
C PRO A 10 -0.22 -8.72 7.45
N MET A 11 1.05 -8.34 7.58
CA MET A 11 1.45 -7.14 8.32
C MET A 11 1.02 -5.86 7.61
N MET A 12 1.21 -5.78 6.28
CA MET A 12 0.74 -4.64 5.48
C MET A 12 -0.78 -4.48 5.56
N ILE A 13 -1.54 -5.58 5.43
CA ILE A 13 -3.01 -5.59 5.57
C ILE A 13 -3.42 -5.07 6.95
N LYS A 14 -2.74 -5.50 8.02
CA LYS A 14 -3.01 -5.02 9.38
C LYS A 14 -2.81 -3.50 9.50
N TYR A 15 -1.73 -2.96 8.93
CA TYR A 15 -1.48 -1.51 8.98
C TYR A 15 -2.46 -0.68 8.13
N LEU A 16 -2.86 -1.19 6.96
CA LEU A 16 -3.90 -0.58 6.14
C LEU A 16 -5.25 -0.54 6.86
N ASN A 17 -5.63 -1.62 7.55
CA ASN A 17 -6.83 -1.65 8.40
C ASN A 17 -6.76 -0.65 9.55
N ASN A 18 -5.57 -0.46 10.15
CA ASN A 18 -5.37 0.56 11.17
C ASN A 18 -5.53 1.98 10.59
N ALA A 19 -5.01 2.23 9.39
CA ALA A 19 -5.20 3.51 8.71
C ALA A 19 -6.70 3.79 8.44
N SER A 20 -7.46 2.78 7.99
CA SER A 20 -8.91 2.91 7.81
C SER A 20 -9.61 3.33 9.11
N LYS A 21 -9.27 2.68 10.23
CA LYS A 21 -9.82 3.01 11.55
C LYS A 21 -9.41 4.41 12.03
N ILE A 22 -8.23 4.89 11.65
CA ILE A 22 -7.80 6.25 11.95
C ILE A 22 -8.67 7.25 11.16
N LEU A 23 -8.96 6.98 9.89
CA LEU A 23 -9.87 7.80 9.09
C LEU A 23 -11.29 7.84 9.69
N ASP A 24 -11.81 6.72 10.20
CA ASP A 24 -13.10 6.71 10.91
C ASP A 24 -13.08 7.65 12.12
N LYS A 25 -12.00 7.59 12.91
CA LYS A 25 -11.81 8.48 14.07
C LYS A 25 -11.66 9.93 13.66
N THR A 26 -11.09 10.22 12.49
CA THR A 26 -11.03 11.58 11.95
C THR A 26 -12.43 12.14 11.71
N VAL A 27 -13.38 11.34 11.22
CA VAL A 27 -14.78 11.76 11.05
C VAL A 27 -15.43 12.05 12.40
N THR A 28 -15.21 11.19 13.40
CA THR A 28 -15.71 11.44 14.76
C THR A 28 -15.10 12.70 15.36
N PHE A 29 -13.77 12.88 15.26
CA PHE A 29 -13.08 14.07 15.75
C PHE A 29 -13.59 15.35 15.09
N ALA A 30 -13.81 15.34 13.77
CA ALA A 30 -14.31 16.49 13.04
C ALA A 30 -15.68 16.93 13.56
N LYS A 31 -16.56 15.96 13.78
CA LYS A 31 -17.89 16.19 14.35
C LYS A 31 -17.84 16.73 15.77
N ASP A 32 -16.99 16.15 16.63
CA ASP A 32 -16.94 16.50 18.05
C ASP A 32 -16.27 17.87 18.31
N ASN A 33 -15.54 18.41 17.33
CA ASN A 33 -14.79 19.67 17.45
C ASN A 33 -15.26 20.74 16.45
N ASP A 34 -16.43 20.57 15.84
CA ASP A 34 -17.00 21.48 14.83
C ASP A 34 -16.01 21.85 13.71
N LYS A 35 -15.25 20.87 13.24
CA LYS A 35 -14.28 21.02 12.14
C LYS A 35 -14.83 20.54 10.81
N ASN A 36 -14.49 21.25 9.74
CA ASN A 36 -14.80 20.81 8.39
C ASN A 36 -13.83 19.68 7.98
N LEU A 37 -14.35 18.58 7.44
CA LEU A 37 -13.54 17.48 6.91
C LEU A 37 -12.63 17.93 5.77
N ASP A 38 -13.09 18.84 4.91
CA ASP A 38 -12.30 19.40 3.81
C ASP A 38 -11.06 20.14 4.35
N GLU A 39 -11.20 20.85 5.49
CA GLU A 39 -10.07 21.50 6.16
C GLU A 39 -9.07 20.46 6.66
N ILE A 40 -9.55 19.39 7.30
CA ILE A 40 -8.70 18.31 7.82
C ILE A 40 -7.94 17.60 6.69
N LEU A 41 -8.56 17.42 5.53
CA LEU A 41 -7.88 16.82 4.37
C LEU A 41 -6.72 17.69 3.86
N THR A 42 -6.68 18.98 4.18
CA THR A 42 -5.52 19.84 3.88
C THR A 42 -4.42 19.80 4.94
N PHE A 43 -4.64 19.14 6.09
CA PHE A 43 -3.68 19.10 7.19
C PHE A 43 -2.37 18.42 6.78
N ARG A 44 -1.29 19.00 7.29
CA ARG A 44 0.09 18.57 7.10
C ARG A 44 0.87 18.80 8.40
N LEU A 45 1.87 17.95 8.65
CA LEU A 45 2.70 18.05 9.86
C LEU A 45 3.70 19.22 9.78
N ARG A 46 4.14 19.54 8.56
CA ARG A 46 5.03 20.66 8.25
C ARG A 46 4.60 21.30 6.93
N ASP A 47 4.96 22.56 6.72
CA ASP A 47 4.59 23.36 5.56
C ASP A 47 5.05 22.77 4.21
N ASP A 48 6.18 22.09 4.17
CA ASP A 48 6.70 21.42 2.97
C ASP A 48 6.25 19.96 2.80
N MET A 49 5.44 19.44 3.73
CA MET A 49 4.89 18.08 3.63
C MET A 49 3.59 18.05 2.85
N ARG A 50 3.38 16.97 2.12
CA ARG A 50 2.12 16.69 1.41
C ARG A 50 1.00 16.33 2.41
N PRO A 51 -0.26 16.66 2.08
CA PRO A 51 -1.39 16.57 3.01
C PRO A 51 -1.87 15.14 3.23
N LEU A 52 -2.84 14.96 4.13
CA LEU A 52 -3.38 13.66 4.54
C LEU A 52 -3.74 12.70 3.38
N PRO A 53 -4.46 13.12 2.30
CA PRO A 53 -4.75 12.24 1.16
C PRO A 53 -3.50 11.58 0.57
N TYR A 54 -2.43 12.36 0.38
CA TYR A 54 -1.17 11.85 -0.14
C TYR A 54 -0.53 10.80 0.76
N GLN A 55 -0.67 10.93 2.07
CA GLN A 55 -0.11 9.94 3.00
C GLN A 55 -0.78 8.57 2.81
N ILE A 56 -2.11 8.56 2.64
CA ILE A 56 -2.87 7.33 2.34
C ILE A 56 -2.49 6.79 0.95
N GLN A 57 -2.38 7.68 -0.04
CA GLN A 57 -1.96 7.31 -1.39
C GLN A 57 -0.58 6.63 -1.36
N SER A 58 0.42 7.28 -0.77
CA SER A 58 1.78 6.77 -0.63
C SER A 58 1.85 5.44 0.12
N MET A 59 1.05 5.25 1.18
CA MET A 59 0.95 3.98 1.90
C MET A 59 0.44 2.86 0.99
N SER A 60 -0.61 3.13 0.20
CA SER A 60 -1.16 2.09 -0.67
C SER A 60 -0.31 1.84 -1.92
N ASP A 61 0.40 2.84 -2.44
CA ASP A 61 1.35 2.64 -3.54
C ASP A 61 2.60 1.87 -3.11
N THR A 62 3.05 2.06 -1.86
CA THR A 62 4.12 1.24 -1.30
C THR A 62 3.71 -0.24 -1.25
N ALA A 63 2.49 -0.54 -0.79
CA ALA A 63 1.97 -1.91 -0.75
C ALA A 63 1.82 -2.52 -2.15
N LYS A 64 1.28 -1.78 -3.12
CA LYS A 64 1.15 -2.23 -4.52
C LYS A 64 2.50 -2.44 -5.20
N ALA A 65 3.46 -1.55 -4.94
CA ALA A 65 4.81 -1.68 -5.47
C ALA A 65 5.50 -2.92 -4.91
N PHE A 66 5.26 -3.28 -3.64
CA PHE A 66 5.75 -4.53 -3.07
C PHE A 66 5.13 -5.75 -3.76
N ALA A 67 3.80 -5.79 -3.88
CA ALA A 67 3.10 -6.88 -4.56
C ALA A 67 3.62 -7.10 -6.00
N SER A 68 3.84 -6.02 -6.75
CA SER A 68 4.30 -6.11 -8.13
C SER A 68 5.78 -6.42 -8.27
N ARG A 69 6.65 -5.66 -7.60
CA ARG A 69 8.11 -5.74 -7.78
C ARG A 69 8.73 -6.94 -7.07
N VAL A 70 8.15 -7.34 -5.95
CA VAL A 70 8.69 -8.44 -5.12
C VAL A 70 7.90 -9.70 -5.39
N LEU A 71 6.57 -9.67 -5.30
CA LEU A 71 5.75 -10.88 -5.43
C LEU A 71 5.28 -11.14 -6.86
N GLY A 72 5.79 -10.40 -7.86
CA GLY A 72 5.50 -10.64 -9.28
C GLY A 72 4.04 -10.41 -9.69
N HIS A 73 3.23 -9.76 -8.86
CA HIS A 73 1.85 -9.44 -9.19
C HIS A 73 1.80 -8.44 -10.37
N PRO A 74 0.83 -8.53 -11.28
CA PRO A 74 0.66 -7.53 -12.34
C PRO A 74 0.59 -6.10 -11.78
N GLU A 75 1.29 -5.17 -12.44
CA GLU A 75 1.26 -3.77 -12.04
C GLU A 75 -0.18 -3.23 -12.11
N THR A 76 -0.58 -2.52 -11.06
CA THR A 76 -1.92 -1.93 -10.96
C THR A 76 -1.80 -0.44 -10.70
N HIS A 77 -2.34 0.37 -11.59
CA HIS A 77 -2.35 1.83 -11.45
C HIS A 77 -3.64 2.29 -10.76
N TYR A 78 -3.51 3.20 -9.78
CA TYR A 78 -4.62 3.94 -9.18
C TYR A 78 -4.41 5.42 -9.50
N GLU A 79 -5.46 6.11 -9.92
CA GLU A 79 -5.40 7.56 -10.07
C GLU A 79 -5.45 8.21 -8.68
N ASP A 80 -4.63 9.24 -8.46
CA ASP A 80 -4.52 9.95 -7.18
C ASP A 80 -5.53 11.12 -7.12
N ASN A 81 -6.81 10.82 -7.35
CA ASN A 81 -7.88 11.81 -7.46
C ASN A 81 -8.80 11.86 -6.22
N GLU A 82 -8.44 11.18 -5.14
CA GLU A 82 -9.26 11.13 -3.92
C GLU A 82 -9.25 12.49 -3.21
N THR A 83 -10.45 13.02 -2.97
CA THR A 83 -10.69 14.32 -2.32
C THR A 83 -11.57 14.20 -1.08
N THR A 84 -12.04 13.00 -0.74
CA THR A 84 -12.92 12.75 0.40
C THR A 84 -12.46 11.57 1.25
N ILE A 85 -12.85 11.53 2.53
CA ILE A 85 -12.54 10.40 3.42
C ILE A 85 -13.08 9.05 2.89
N PRO A 86 -14.33 8.96 2.36
CA PRO A 86 -14.84 7.73 1.76
C PRO A 86 -13.99 7.21 0.59
N GLU A 87 -13.53 8.09 -0.30
CA GLU A 87 -12.64 7.70 -1.42
C GLU A 87 -11.30 7.15 -0.91
N LEU A 88 -10.74 7.77 0.15
CA LEU A 88 -9.52 7.26 0.79
C LEU A 88 -9.73 5.88 1.42
N GLN A 89 -10.90 5.62 2.03
CA GLN A 89 -11.24 4.29 2.55
C GLN A 89 -11.42 3.26 1.42
N GLU A 90 -12.00 3.66 0.30
CA GLU A 90 -12.12 2.80 -0.88
C GLU A 90 -10.74 2.43 -1.42
N ARG A 91 -9.80 3.39 -1.50
CA ARG A 91 -8.41 3.13 -1.90
C ARG A 91 -7.74 2.10 -0.99
N ILE A 92 -7.91 2.24 0.33
CA ILE A 92 -7.38 1.27 1.32
C ILE A 92 -7.98 -0.11 1.08
N THR A 93 -9.30 -0.20 0.93
CA THR A 93 -10.01 -1.46 0.70
C THR A 93 -9.57 -2.14 -0.60
N LYS A 94 -9.44 -1.36 -1.68
CA LYS A 94 -8.94 -1.84 -2.98
C LYS A 94 -7.51 -2.38 -2.87
N THR A 95 -6.66 -1.71 -2.08
CA THR A 95 -5.29 -2.14 -1.82
C THR A 95 -5.23 -3.44 -1.01
N ILE A 96 -6.06 -3.57 0.02
CA ILE A 96 -6.15 -4.81 0.81
C ILE A 96 -6.58 -5.98 -0.10
N LYS A 97 -7.61 -5.80 -0.92
CA LYS A 97 -8.06 -6.84 -1.88
C LYS A 97 -6.96 -7.26 -2.85
N LEU A 98 -6.16 -6.30 -3.34
CA LEU A 98 -5.02 -6.60 -4.20
C LEU A 98 -3.96 -7.42 -3.46
N LEU A 99 -3.66 -7.09 -2.21
CA LEU A 99 -2.70 -7.84 -1.40
C LEU A 99 -3.20 -9.27 -1.13
N GLU A 100 -4.49 -9.44 -0.86
CA GLU A 100 -5.14 -10.75 -0.66
C GLU A 100 -5.17 -11.62 -1.92
N SER A 101 -5.11 -11.01 -3.11
CA SER A 101 -5.07 -11.75 -4.39
C SER A 101 -3.66 -12.19 -4.81
N VAL A 102 -2.62 -11.80 -4.09
CA VAL A 102 -1.24 -12.21 -4.41
C VAL A 102 -1.03 -13.68 -4.08
N ASP A 103 -0.41 -14.42 -5.00
CA ASP A 103 0.00 -15.80 -4.76
C ASP A 103 1.06 -15.86 -3.65
N GLN A 104 0.75 -16.61 -2.60
CA GLN A 104 1.58 -16.75 -1.41
C GLN A 104 2.94 -17.42 -1.70
N THR A 105 3.02 -18.14 -2.82
CA THR A 105 4.23 -18.84 -3.28
C THR A 105 5.05 -18.03 -4.28
N ALA A 106 4.59 -16.85 -4.69
CA ALA A 106 5.14 -16.12 -5.83
C ALA A 106 6.58 -15.62 -5.64
N PHE A 107 7.08 -15.53 -4.39
CA PHE A 107 8.46 -15.16 -4.12
C PHE A 107 9.31 -16.36 -3.70
N ASP A 108 9.99 -16.93 -4.69
CA ASP A 108 11.08 -17.88 -4.49
C ASP A 108 12.40 -17.20 -4.89
N ALA A 109 13.04 -16.56 -3.91
CA ALA A 109 14.33 -15.88 -4.10
C ALA A 109 15.42 -16.83 -4.63
N GLU A 110 15.34 -18.11 -4.27
CA GLU A 110 16.31 -19.12 -4.69
C GLU A 110 16.13 -19.42 -6.18
N LYS A 111 14.89 -19.57 -6.64
CA LYS A 111 14.56 -19.75 -8.06
C LYS A 111 14.96 -18.53 -8.92
N ILE A 112 14.66 -17.32 -8.46
CA ILE A 112 15.02 -16.08 -9.17
C ILE A 112 16.55 -15.94 -9.25
N PHE A 113 17.26 -16.19 -8.14
CA PHE A 113 18.72 -16.13 -8.12
C PHE A 113 19.35 -17.18 -9.06
N ALA A 114 18.79 -18.39 -9.09
CA ALA A 114 19.22 -19.44 -10.01
C ALA A 114 19.01 -19.06 -11.48
N GLU A 115 17.87 -18.44 -11.82
CA GLU A 115 17.59 -17.96 -13.19
C GLU A 115 18.55 -16.82 -13.60
N ILE A 116 18.76 -15.83 -12.73
CA ILE A 116 19.70 -14.73 -13.00
C ILE A 116 21.12 -15.28 -13.18
N SER A 117 21.56 -16.18 -12.31
CA SER A 117 22.89 -16.81 -12.38
C SER A 117 23.07 -17.60 -13.68
N ARG A 118 22.03 -18.34 -14.11
CA ARG A 118 22.04 -19.08 -15.36
C ARG A 118 22.15 -18.14 -16.56
N LYS A 119 21.38 -17.05 -16.58
CA LYS A 119 21.40 -16.04 -17.65
C LYS A 119 22.74 -15.30 -17.73
N TYR A 120 23.35 -14.98 -16.59
CA TYR A 120 24.67 -14.36 -16.54
C TYR A 120 25.76 -15.30 -17.07
N ARG A 121 25.70 -16.60 -16.75
CA ARG A 121 26.64 -17.59 -17.28
C ARG A 121 26.54 -17.71 -18.80
N SER A 122 25.34 -17.75 -19.38
CA SER A 122 25.15 -17.83 -20.84
C SER A 122 25.51 -16.57 -21.62
N LEU A 123 25.64 -15.41 -20.96
CA LEU A 123 26.05 -14.16 -21.61
C LEU A 123 27.58 -13.99 -21.66
N ASN A 124 28.31 -14.79 -20.90
CA ASN A 124 29.77 -14.74 -20.78
C ASN A 124 30.46 -16.02 -21.30
N GLU A 125 29.70 -16.89 -21.97
CA GLU A 125 30.17 -18.01 -22.81
C GLU A 125 30.03 -17.61 -24.28
#